data_AF-A0A7Y2UA44-F1
#
_entry.id   AF-A0A7Y2UA44-F1
#
_cell.length_a   1.000
_cell.length_b   1.000
_cell.length_c   1.000
_cell.angle_alpha   90.00
_cell.angle_beta   90.00
_cell.angle_gamma   90.00
#
_symmetry.space_group_name_H-M   'P 1'
#
loop_
_entity.id
_entity.type
_entity.pdbx_description
1 polymer ?
#
loop_
_entity_poly.entity_id
_entity_poly.type
_entity_poly.pdbx_seq_one_letter_code
_entity_poly.pdbx_strand_id
1 'polypeptide(L)' 'PEGGIGQEEAKALKAGGVTSVSLGPRILRTETAGPAAIAVLQAIAGDF' A
#
# COMPACT_ATOMS: atom_id res chain seq x y z
N PRO A 1 4.38 -8.43 -2.70
CA PRO A 1 4.82 -9.85 -2.60
C PRO A 1 4.23 -10.48 -1.33
N GLU A 2 4.03 -11.80 -1.31
CA GLU A 2 3.46 -12.51 -0.16
C GLU A 2 4.35 -12.36 1.09
N GLY A 3 5.67 -12.25 0.91
CA GLY A 3 6.65 -12.06 1.99
C GLY A 3 6.71 -10.63 2.55
N GLY A 4 5.93 -9.69 2.02
CA GLY A 4 5.98 -8.29 2.42
C GLY A 4 7.26 -7.58 1.98
N ILE A 5 7.53 -6.42 2.59
CA ILE A 5 8.72 -5.59 2.33
C ILE A 5 9.66 -5.74 3.53
N GLY A 6 10.93 -6.05 3.28
CA GLY A 6 11.95 -6.17 4.31
C GLY A 6 12.24 -4.84 5.00
N GLN A 7 12.88 -4.88 6.18
CA GLN A 7 13.18 -3.65 6.93
C GLN A 7 14.09 -2.69 6.16
N GLU A 8 15.14 -3.19 5.51
CA GLU A 8 16.07 -2.35 4.74
C GLU A 8 15.41 -1.74 3.49
N GLU A 9 14.57 -2.51 2.80
CA GLU A 9 13.77 -2.02 1.67
C GLU A 9 12.79 -0.93 2.13
N ALA A 10 12.11 -1.14 3.27
CA ALA A 10 11.19 -0.15 3.84
C ALA A 10 11.91 1.15 4.24
N LYS A 11 13.15 1.06 4.76
CA LYS A 11 13.98 2.24 5.04
C LYS A 11 14.37 2.97 3.76
N ALA A 12 14.79 2.25 2.73
CA ALA A 12 15.15 2.83 1.44
C ALA A 12 13.95 3.54 0.78
N LEU A 13 12.76 2.93 0.82
CA LEU A 13 11.52 3.53 0.32
C LEU A 13 11.19 4.84 1.07
N LYS A 14 11.27 4.84 2.40
CA LYS A 14 11.04 6.04 3.21
C LYS A 14 12.06 7.13 2.90
N ALA A 15 13.34 6.78 2.78
CA ALA A 15 14.39 7.72 2.39
C ALA A 15 14.17 8.29 0.97
N GLY A 16 13.58 7.50 0.07
CA GLY A 16 13.14 7.93 -1.26
C GLY A 16 11.85 8.75 -1.29
N GLY A 17 11.26 9.09 -0.14
CA GLY A 17 10.05 9.91 -0.05
C GLY A 17 8.73 9.13 -0.13
N VAL A 18 8.76 7.80 -0.10
CA VAL A 18 7.53 7.00 -0.08
C VAL A 18 6.85 7.08 1.29
N THR A 19 5.56 7.40 1.28
CA THR A 19 4.73 7.45 2.50
C THR A 19 4.04 6.10 2.72
N SER A 20 4.20 5.53 3.91
CA SER A 20 3.50 4.30 4.29
C SER A 20 2.07 4.59 4.73
N VAL A 21 1.10 3.83 4.21
CA VAL A 21 -0.32 3.93 4.56
C VAL A 21 -0.91 2.56 4.89
N SER A 22 -2.03 2.54 5.62
CA SER A 22 -2.77 1.32 5.97
C SER A 22 -4.19 1.36 5.41
N LEU A 23 -4.67 0.23 4.88
CA LEU A 23 -6.05 0.08 4.38
C LEU A 23 -6.93 -0.63 5.42
N GLY A 24 -7.17 0.07 6.54
CA GLY A 24 -7.89 -0.48 7.68
C GLY A 24 -7.08 -1.48 8.51
N PRO A 25 -7.72 -2.19 9.46
CA PRO A 25 -7.02 -2.98 10.47
C PRO A 25 -6.61 -4.40 10.01
N ARG A 26 -7.04 -4.83 8.81
CA ARG A 26 -6.82 -6.20 8.31
C ARG A 26 -5.64 -6.22 7.34
N ILE A 27 -4.76 -7.21 7.51
CA ILE A 27 -3.71 -7.47 6.53
C ILE A 27 -4.35 -8.10 5.29
N LEU A 28 -4.29 -7.37 4.17
CA LEU A 28 -4.78 -7.86 2.89
C LEU A 28 -3.76 -8.79 2.25
N ARG A 29 -4.24 -9.83 1.54
CA ARG A 29 -3.40 -10.67 0.69
C ARG A 29 -2.83 -9.83 -0.46
N THR A 30 -1.69 -10.25 -1.03
CA THR A 30 -1.02 -9.57 -2.14
C THR A 30 -1.98 -9.27 -3.30
N GLU A 31 -2.81 -10.24 -3.66
CA GLU A 31 -3.79 -10.15 -4.75
C GLU A 31 -4.92 -9.14 -4.48
N THR A 32 -5.21 -8.86 -3.21
CA THR A 32 -6.30 -7.95 -2.80
C THR A 32 -5.79 -6.55 -2.49
N ALA A 33 -4.57 -6.41 -1.96
CA ALA A 33 -4.02 -5.13 -1.53
C ALA A 33 -3.95 -4.09 -2.66
N GLY A 34 -3.49 -4.53 -3.85
CA GLY A 34 -3.39 -3.68 -5.04
C GLY A 34 -4.74 -3.11 -5.51
N PRO A 35 -5.73 -3.95 -5.89
CA PRO A 35 -7.02 -3.45 -6.36
C PRO A 35 -7.77 -2.66 -5.28
N ALA A 36 -7.66 -3.02 -4.00
CA ALA A 36 -8.26 -2.25 -2.92
C ALA A 36 -7.64 -0.85 -2.78
N ALA A 37 -6.31 -0.72 -2.90
CA ALA A 37 -5.64 0.57 -2.84
C ALA A 37 -6.10 1.50 -3.98
N ILE A 38 -6.19 0.98 -5.20
CA ILE A 38 -6.65 1.75 -6.36
C ILE A 38 -8.10 2.19 -6.17
N ALA A 39 -8.99 1.28 -5.75
CA ALA A 39 -10.40 1.61 -5.51
C ALA A 39 -10.57 2.71 -4.45
N VAL A 40 -9.80 2.67 -3.36
CA VAL A 40 -9.83 3.71 -2.32
C VAL A 40 -9.34 5.05 -2.88
N LEU A 41 -8.24 5.06 -3.64
CA LEU A 41 -7.72 6.29 -4.25
C LEU A 41 -8.72 6.90 -5.24
N GLN A 42 -9.36 6.07 -6.06
CA GLN A 42 -10.40 6.53 -6.99
C GLN A 42 -11.61 7.12 -6.26
N ALA A 43 -12.06 6.49 -5.18
CA ALA A 43 -13.20 6.97 -4.39
C ALA A 43 -12.93 8.30 -3.66
N ILE A 44 -11.67 8.62 -3.31
CA ILE A 44 -11.35 9.84 -2.56
C ILE A 44 -10.84 11.00 -3.43
N ALA A 45 -10.22 10.70 -4.57
CA ALA A 45 -9.48 11.68 -5.36
C ALA A 45 -9.52 11.42 -6.87
N GLY A 46 -10.29 10.43 -7.30
CA GLY A 46 -10.44 10.07 -8.70
C GLY A 46 -11.80 10.45 -9.27
N ASP A 47 -12.29 9.62 -10.18
CA ASP A 47 -13.51 9.84 -10.96
C ASP A 47 -14.65 8.84 -10.65
N PHE A 48 -14.58 8.21 -9.48
CA PHE A 48 -15.62 7.33 -8.95
C PHE A 48 -16.84 8.08 -8.39
#